data_AF-A0A507E6K1-F1
#
_entry.id   AF-A0A507E6K1-F1
#
_cell.length_a   1.000
_cell.length_b   1.000
_cell.length_c   1.000
_cell.angle_alpha   90.00
_cell.angle_beta   90.00
_cell.angle_gamma   90.00
#
_symmetry.space_group_name_H-M   'P 1'
#
loop_
_entity.id
_entity.type
_entity.pdbx_description
1 polymer ?
#
loop_
_entity_poly.entity_id
_entity_poly.type
_entity_poly.pdbx_seq_one_letter_code
_entity_poly.pdbx_strand_id
1 'polypeptide(L)'
;MASALRGNAVSRLLSRSSRCIAPPSRLNSGLFRQPASLAVRCQSSSRPFSRQAPFCQQPVRGSLNLWEKLSGCARTQSVRHQSVSASPTAEPLDATAEVSKERSSEGRQDNEPPSKPIVGWWYIFSGSLVFGIVALGGVTRLTESGLSIVEWNVIKGMKPPQSQEEWEEEFNKYKQFPEYKLLNHNITLPEFKSIFYMEWAHRMVGRFIGLSFVIPGAYFAYKGYMTKAIRNRSVLVAALIGGQGLLGWLMVKSGLSEDLMEKAHAVPRVSHYWLSAHLGSAFTIYSIMLVTGLDILRANKTKAVDTLKAALSRTDVVKFSHYAKGVAGLVFLTAMTGAFVAGLDAGLIYNEFPYMGEGFMPSDMWAFSTESPRNPNPLPWWKDVLENPSAVQFNHRVMAMTTATSVTALWLLSRRVVLPPNARLAVNCLLGMAGIQVALGISTLLYFVPTPLAAAHQSGSLTLLSISLWLVHALRYVKR
;
A
#
# COMPACT_ATOMS: atom_id res chain seq x y z
N MET A 1 40.80 -53.81 28.04
CA MET A 1 40.95 -55.28 28.17
C MET A 1 40.08 -55.93 27.09
N ALA A 2 40.72 -56.71 26.19
CA ALA A 2 40.21 -57.68 25.20
C ALA A 2 38.95 -57.31 24.37
N SER A 3 39.01 -56.95 23.09
CA SER A 3 39.45 -57.69 21.88
C SER A 3 38.67 -58.99 21.61
N ALA A 4 37.88 -59.00 20.53
CA ALA A 4 37.76 -60.12 19.60
C ALA A 4 37.17 -59.67 18.25
N LEU A 5 38.04 -59.68 17.24
CA LEU A 5 37.80 -59.55 15.81
C LEU A 5 37.38 -60.90 15.19
N ARG A 6 36.56 -60.86 14.13
CA ARG A 6 36.48 -61.77 12.95
C ARG A 6 35.37 -61.18 12.04
N GLY A 7 35.49 -60.91 10.74
CA GLY A 7 36.48 -61.29 9.72
C GLY A 7 35.80 -62.04 8.57
N ASN A 8 35.63 -61.37 7.41
CA ASN A 8 35.52 -61.90 6.02
C ASN A 8 34.29 -62.77 5.64
N ALA A 9 33.80 -62.89 4.39
CA ALA A 9 33.93 -62.21 3.10
C ALA A 9 33.05 -62.98 2.05
N VAL A 10 32.55 -62.26 1.01
CA VAL A 10 32.44 -62.69 -0.43
C VAL A 10 31.27 -63.57 -0.97
N SER A 11 30.78 -63.11 -2.16
CA SER A 11 30.17 -63.82 -3.34
C SER A 11 28.63 -63.77 -3.47
N ARG A 12 28.05 -62.92 -4.35
CA ARG A 12 27.76 -63.05 -5.83
C ARG A 12 26.69 -64.08 -6.22
N LEU A 13 25.64 -63.60 -6.91
CA LEU A 13 24.92 -64.16 -8.09
C LEU A 13 23.75 -63.19 -8.44
N LEU A 14 23.84 -62.32 -9.46
CA LEU A 14 23.51 -62.47 -10.89
C LEU A 14 22.06 -62.86 -11.22
N SER A 15 21.30 -61.89 -11.77
CA SER A 15 20.56 -61.93 -13.07
C SER A 15 19.61 -60.71 -13.12
N ARG A 16 19.24 -60.06 -14.22
CA ARG A 16 19.58 -60.09 -15.65
C ARG A 16 19.10 -58.74 -16.18
N SER A 17 19.97 -57.96 -16.81
CA SER A 17 19.61 -56.78 -17.62
C SER A 17 19.63 -57.17 -19.10
N SER A 18 18.56 -56.84 -19.82
CA SER A 18 18.52 -56.89 -21.28
C SER A 18 18.48 -55.47 -21.82
N ARG A 19 19.48 -55.19 -22.66
CA ARG A 19 19.77 -53.94 -23.36
C ARG A 19 18.88 -53.80 -24.58
N CYS A 20 18.71 -52.57 -25.05
CA CYS A 20 18.81 -52.24 -26.48
C CYS A 20 19.46 -50.86 -26.62
N ILE A 21 20.60 -50.82 -27.33
CA ILE A 21 21.32 -49.64 -27.83
C ILE A 21 21.55 -49.86 -29.33
N ALA A 22 21.41 -48.76 -30.09
CA ALA A 22 22.16 -48.34 -31.32
C ALA A 22 21.61 -48.61 -32.75
N PRO A 23 22.04 -47.85 -33.80
CA PRO A 23 22.51 -46.44 -33.90
C PRO A 23 22.13 -45.74 -35.27
N PRO A 24 22.94 -44.91 -36.01
CA PRO A 24 22.48 -43.63 -36.60
C PRO A 24 22.66 -43.47 -38.15
N SER A 25 22.23 -42.35 -38.76
CA SER A 25 22.66 -41.92 -40.12
C SER A 25 22.38 -40.42 -40.36
N ARG A 26 23.41 -39.55 -40.37
CA ARG A 26 24.13 -38.93 -41.51
C ARG A 26 23.36 -37.88 -42.35
N LEU A 27 23.84 -36.63 -42.22
CA LEU A 27 24.17 -35.58 -43.23
C LEU A 27 23.37 -35.50 -44.54
N ASN A 28 22.81 -34.31 -44.82
CA ASN A 28 22.99 -33.68 -46.13
C ASN A 28 22.95 -32.14 -46.05
N SER A 29 23.91 -31.54 -46.75
CA SER A 29 24.12 -30.10 -46.98
C SER A 29 23.25 -29.57 -48.12
N GLY A 30 22.80 -28.32 -48.03
CA GLY A 30 22.10 -27.64 -49.14
C GLY A 30 22.07 -26.12 -48.96
N LEU A 31 22.88 -25.43 -49.76
CA LEU A 31 22.89 -23.98 -49.99
C LEU A 31 21.53 -23.47 -50.49
N PHE A 32 21.11 -22.25 -50.11
CA PHE A 32 20.95 -21.06 -50.98
C PHE A 32 20.07 -19.95 -50.37
N ARG A 33 20.62 -18.72 -50.41
CA ARG A 33 20.01 -17.38 -50.65
C ARG A 33 18.99 -16.74 -49.68
N GLN A 34 19.40 -15.55 -49.20
CA GLN A 34 18.54 -14.40 -48.88
C GLN A 34 17.78 -13.89 -50.13
N PRO A 35 16.67 -13.14 -49.93
CA PRO A 35 16.69 -11.67 -50.03
C PRO A 35 15.93 -11.00 -48.84
N ALA A 36 16.44 -9.91 -48.27
CA ALA A 36 16.28 -8.50 -48.67
C ALA A 36 14.89 -7.89 -48.40
N SER A 37 14.87 -7.04 -47.37
CA SER A 37 14.20 -5.73 -47.26
C SER A 37 12.98 -5.44 -48.15
N LEU A 38 11.86 -5.10 -47.49
CA LEU A 38 10.88 -4.15 -48.02
C LEU A 38 10.46 -3.19 -46.90
N ALA A 39 11.06 -1.99 -46.95
CA ALA A 39 10.54 -0.80 -46.31
C ALA A 39 9.33 -0.30 -47.11
N VAL A 40 8.24 0.05 -46.44
CA VAL A 40 7.17 0.86 -47.03
C VAL A 40 7.07 2.14 -46.22
N ARG A 41 7.35 3.25 -46.90
CA ARG A 41 7.27 4.62 -46.41
C ARG A 41 6.06 5.29 -47.07
N CYS A 42 5.28 5.97 -46.22
CA CYS A 42 4.40 7.12 -46.47
C CYS A 42 3.41 7.12 -47.65
N GLN A 43 2.14 7.42 -47.35
CA GLN A 43 1.60 8.73 -47.74
C GLN A 43 0.33 9.11 -46.96
N SER A 44 0.38 10.35 -46.49
CA SER A 44 -0.72 11.19 -46.04
C SER A 44 -1.68 11.55 -47.17
N SER A 45 -2.99 11.59 -46.90
CA SER A 45 -3.87 12.56 -47.54
C SER A 45 -5.02 12.93 -46.60
N SER A 46 -5.56 14.11 -46.83
CA SER A 46 -6.26 14.94 -45.86
C SER A 46 -7.51 15.55 -46.48
N ARG A 47 -8.54 15.76 -45.63
CA ARG A 47 -9.68 16.71 -45.73
C ARG A 47 -10.85 16.34 -46.68
N PRO A 48 -11.98 17.10 -46.66
CA PRO A 48 -12.85 17.52 -45.55
C PRO A 48 -14.36 17.35 -45.91
N PHE A 49 -15.33 17.57 -45.00
CA PHE A 49 -16.51 18.45 -45.23
C PHE A 49 -17.50 18.49 -44.05
N SER A 50 -18.20 19.62 -43.98
CA SER A 50 -19.06 20.17 -42.94
C SER A 50 -20.54 20.27 -43.35
N ARG A 51 -21.47 20.35 -42.37
CA ARG A 51 -22.70 21.20 -42.24
C ARG A 51 -23.84 20.44 -41.50
N GLN A 52 -24.28 20.87 -40.30
CA GLN A 52 -25.41 21.79 -39.97
C GLN A 52 -26.79 21.32 -40.50
N ALA A 53 -27.67 20.72 -39.66
CA ALA A 53 -28.79 21.30 -38.83
C ALA A 53 -30.14 21.45 -39.63
N PRO A 54 -31.37 21.71 -39.07
CA PRO A 54 -31.96 21.67 -37.70
C PRO A 54 -33.45 21.12 -37.66
N PHE A 55 -34.22 21.45 -36.58
CA PHE A 55 -35.70 21.43 -36.34
C PHE A 55 -36.36 20.15 -35.75
N CYS A 56 -37.41 20.18 -34.90
CA CYS A 56 -37.99 21.10 -33.89
C CYS A 56 -39.21 20.41 -33.22
N GLN A 57 -39.64 20.95 -32.06
CA GLN A 57 -40.97 20.90 -31.41
C GLN A 57 -41.35 19.78 -30.41
N GLN A 58 -41.64 20.24 -29.18
CA GLN A 58 -42.43 19.63 -28.08
C GLN A 58 -43.96 19.79 -28.35
N PRO A 59 -44.88 19.71 -27.35
CA PRO A 59 -45.07 18.84 -26.17
C PRO A 59 -46.50 18.21 -26.15
N VAL A 60 -46.78 17.27 -25.22
CA VAL A 60 -48.18 17.01 -24.81
C VAL A 60 -48.29 16.90 -23.27
N ARG A 61 -49.18 17.72 -22.72
CA ARG A 61 -49.75 17.68 -21.36
C ARG A 61 -51.00 16.78 -21.36
N GLY A 62 -51.29 16.14 -20.23
CA GLY A 62 -52.60 15.60 -19.86
C GLY A 62 -52.44 14.58 -18.73
N SER A 63 -52.53 14.97 -17.45
CA SER A 63 -53.73 14.90 -16.60
C SER A 63 -54.54 13.61 -16.75
N LEU A 64 -54.64 12.82 -15.67
CA LEU A 64 -55.91 12.50 -15.00
C LEU A 64 -55.66 11.57 -13.80
N ASN A 65 -56.12 12.02 -12.63
CA ASN A 65 -56.33 11.23 -11.42
C ASN A 65 -57.58 10.37 -11.62
N LEU A 66 -57.58 9.11 -11.19
CA LEU A 66 -58.73 8.43 -10.57
C LEU A 66 -58.32 7.03 -10.10
N TRP A 67 -58.45 6.75 -8.81
CA TRP A 67 -59.13 5.56 -8.27
C TRP A 67 -59.35 5.81 -6.76
N GLU A 68 -60.62 5.98 -6.42
CA GLU A 68 -61.15 6.20 -5.08
C GLU A 68 -61.55 4.86 -4.42
N LYS A 69 -61.49 4.88 -3.08
CA LYS A 69 -62.40 4.26 -2.09
C LYS A 69 -62.46 2.73 -1.94
N LEU A 70 -62.36 2.27 -0.68
CA LEU A 70 -63.56 2.05 0.16
C LEU A 70 -63.24 1.89 1.67
N SER A 71 -64.07 2.58 2.48
CA SER A 71 -64.56 2.29 3.86
C SER A 71 -63.57 1.97 4.99
N GLY A 72 -63.54 2.62 6.17
CA GLY A 72 -64.60 3.06 7.11
C GLY A 72 -64.16 2.49 8.48
N CYS A 73 -64.08 3.19 9.61
CA CYS A 73 -65.15 3.71 10.45
C CYS A 73 -64.50 4.40 11.68
N ALA A 74 -65.28 5.24 12.36
CA ALA A 74 -64.92 6.22 13.37
C ALA A 74 -64.38 5.68 14.71
N ARG A 75 -63.55 6.49 15.39
CA ARG A 75 -63.77 6.83 16.80
C ARG A 75 -63.10 8.14 17.19
N THR A 76 -63.94 9.13 17.47
CA THR A 76 -63.64 10.36 18.22
C THR A 76 -63.41 10.03 19.70
N GLN A 77 -62.43 10.66 20.34
CA GLN A 77 -62.58 11.11 21.73
C GLN A 77 -61.70 12.35 21.99
N SER A 78 -62.38 13.39 22.45
CA SER A 78 -61.89 14.66 22.96
C SER A 78 -61.77 14.53 24.48
N VAL A 79 -60.68 15.02 25.09
CA VAL A 79 -60.71 15.62 26.43
C VAL A 79 -59.70 16.77 26.49
N ARG A 80 -60.11 17.81 27.21
CA ARG A 80 -59.60 19.18 27.27
C ARG A 80 -58.97 19.44 28.66
N HIS A 81 -58.01 20.37 28.70
CA HIS A 81 -57.56 21.22 29.82
C HIS A 81 -56.87 20.61 31.04
N GLN A 82 -55.69 21.14 31.41
CA GLN A 82 -55.58 22.24 32.39
C GLN A 82 -54.15 22.78 32.54
N SER A 83 -54.06 24.10 32.63
CA SER A 83 -52.92 24.92 33.04
C SER A 83 -52.90 25.11 34.56
N VAL A 84 -51.72 25.05 35.20
CA VAL A 84 -51.50 25.66 36.52
C VAL A 84 -50.13 26.32 36.56
N SER A 85 -50.14 27.59 36.94
CA SER A 85 -49.00 28.43 37.35
C SER A 85 -48.88 28.38 38.87
N ALA A 86 -47.66 28.28 39.41
CA ALA A 86 -47.26 28.91 40.68
C ALA A 86 -45.75 28.78 40.94
N SER A 87 -45.12 29.91 41.25
CA SER A 87 -43.92 30.15 42.06
C SER A 87 -44.35 31.12 43.19
N PRO A 88 -43.56 31.46 44.23
CA PRO A 88 -42.24 31.01 44.67
C PRO A 88 -42.14 30.70 46.19
N THR A 89 -41.07 30.03 46.65
CA THR A 89 -40.51 30.24 48.00
C THR A 89 -39.01 29.96 47.99
N ALA A 90 -38.24 30.89 48.54
CA ALA A 90 -36.79 30.90 48.68
C ALA A 90 -36.35 30.41 50.07
N GLU A 91 -35.21 29.74 50.15
CA GLU A 91 -34.06 29.97 51.07
C GLU A 91 -33.09 28.77 51.04
N PRO A 92 -31.79 28.96 51.38
CA PRO A 92 -30.68 28.39 50.61
C PRO A 92 -29.92 27.28 51.35
N LEU A 93 -29.37 26.32 50.60
CA LEU A 93 -28.27 25.49 51.10
C LEU A 93 -27.16 25.35 50.06
N ASP A 94 -25.99 25.75 50.54
CA ASP A 94 -24.69 25.88 49.93
C ASP A 94 -24.15 24.50 49.47
N ALA A 95 -24.22 24.21 48.18
CA ALA A 95 -23.64 23.00 47.58
C ALA A 95 -23.43 23.11 46.06
N THR A 96 -22.90 24.23 45.57
CA THR A 96 -22.56 24.36 44.13
C THR A 96 -21.26 25.14 43.90
N ALA A 97 -20.14 24.60 44.37
CA ALA A 97 -18.81 25.11 44.00
C ALA A 97 -17.91 24.10 43.27
N GLU A 98 -18.23 22.79 43.29
CA GLU A 98 -17.36 21.78 42.64
C GLU A 98 -17.94 21.15 41.37
N VAL A 99 -19.25 21.22 41.12
CA VAL A 99 -19.87 20.59 39.93
C VAL A 99 -19.80 21.49 38.67
N SER A 100 -19.46 22.76 38.81
CA SER A 100 -19.40 23.73 37.70
C SER A 100 -18.03 23.79 36.99
N LYS A 101 -17.01 23.09 37.48
CA LYS A 101 -15.66 23.12 36.88
C LYS A 101 -15.43 22.05 35.81
N GLU A 102 -16.10 20.89 35.89
CA GLU A 102 -15.91 19.82 34.90
C GLU A 102 -16.70 20.02 33.60
N ARG A 103 -17.82 20.77 33.63
CA ARG A 103 -18.66 20.95 32.43
C ARG A 103 -18.22 22.06 31.47
N SER A 104 -17.07 22.68 31.73
CA SER A 104 -16.50 23.76 30.90
C SER A 104 -15.39 23.31 29.94
N SER A 105 -14.97 22.04 29.98
CA SER A 105 -13.86 21.53 29.16
C SER A 105 -14.28 20.95 27.81
N GLU A 106 -15.55 20.55 27.64
CA GLU A 106 -16.07 19.96 26.39
C GLU A 106 -16.68 20.98 25.41
N GLY A 107 -16.83 22.25 25.80
CA GLY A 107 -17.47 23.30 24.98
C GLY A 107 -16.51 24.30 24.31
N ARG A 108 -15.18 24.15 24.46
CA ARG A 108 -14.19 25.16 24.01
C ARG A 108 -13.45 24.83 22.70
N GLN A 109 -13.79 23.75 22.01
CA GLN A 109 -13.13 23.38 20.75
C GLN A 109 -13.77 23.97 19.48
N ASP A 110 -14.96 24.57 19.57
CA ASP A 110 -15.76 24.87 18.37
C ASP A 110 -15.55 26.30 17.80
N ASN A 111 -14.55 27.06 18.28
CA ASN A 111 -14.33 28.46 17.85
C ASN A 111 -12.89 28.82 17.44
N GLU A 112 -11.96 27.87 17.36
CA GLU A 112 -10.60 28.18 16.85
C GLU A 112 -10.65 28.26 15.31
N PRO A 113 -10.17 29.36 14.69
CA PRO A 113 -10.15 29.44 13.23
C PRO A 113 -9.32 28.30 12.64
N PRO A 114 -9.72 27.73 11.48
CA PRO A 114 -8.98 26.65 10.86
C PRO A 114 -7.54 27.07 10.55
N SER A 115 -6.62 26.10 10.55
CA SER A 115 -5.22 26.33 10.14
C SER A 115 -5.17 26.93 8.74
N LYS A 116 -4.18 27.77 8.46
CA LYS A 116 -4.09 28.48 7.16
C LYS A 116 -3.98 27.48 5.98
N PRO A 117 -4.56 27.78 4.80
CA PRO A 117 -4.53 26.88 3.64
C PRO A 117 -3.12 26.45 3.20
N ILE A 118 -2.12 27.32 3.39
CA ILE A 118 -0.72 27.02 3.06
C ILE A 118 -0.19 25.79 3.83
N VAL A 119 -0.64 25.57 5.06
CA VAL A 119 -0.29 24.39 5.87
C VAL A 119 -0.88 23.14 5.22
N GLY A 120 -2.10 23.23 4.68
CA GLY A 120 -2.73 22.14 3.95
C GLY A 120 -1.95 21.75 2.69
N TRP A 121 -1.53 22.73 1.89
CA TRP A 121 -0.70 22.49 0.70
C TRP A 121 0.68 21.95 1.03
N TRP A 122 1.30 22.40 2.12
CA TRP A 122 2.55 21.83 2.63
C TRP A 122 2.39 20.34 2.98
N TYR A 123 1.31 19.95 3.66
CA TYR A 123 1.00 18.53 3.93
C TYR A 123 0.82 17.72 2.64
N ILE A 124 0.12 18.26 1.64
CA ILE A 124 -0.05 17.59 0.33
C ILE A 124 1.30 17.45 -0.38
N PHE A 125 2.13 18.50 -0.39
CA PHE A 125 3.45 18.47 -0.98
C PHE A 125 4.35 17.42 -0.30
N SER A 126 4.43 17.42 1.03
CA SER A 126 5.20 16.42 1.78
C SER A 126 4.67 15.02 1.57
N GLY A 127 3.34 14.83 1.52
CA GLY A 127 2.72 13.55 1.17
C GLY A 127 3.12 13.07 -0.23
N SER A 128 3.17 13.95 -1.22
CA SER A 128 3.64 13.62 -2.57
C SER A 128 5.12 13.21 -2.60
N LEU A 129 5.97 13.84 -1.78
CA LEU A 129 7.36 13.39 -1.63
C LEU A 129 7.44 11.99 -0.99
N VAL A 130 6.62 11.72 0.03
CA VAL A 130 6.52 10.38 0.65
C VAL A 130 6.04 9.34 -0.38
N PHE A 131 5.07 9.67 -1.22
CA PHE A 131 4.66 8.81 -2.34
C PHE A 131 5.83 8.51 -3.28
N GLY A 132 6.59 9.55 -3.65
CA GLY A 132 7.76 9.43 -4.52
C GLY A 132 8.84 8.52 -3.94
N ILE A 133 9.20 8.68 -2.66
CA ILE A 133 10.21 7.83 -2.03
C ILE A 133 9.74 6.39 -1.83
N VAL A 134 8.43 6.16 -1.64
CA VAL A 134 7.87 4.79 -1.62
C VAL A 134 8.06 4.11 -2.97
N ALA A 135 7.83 4.81 -4.08
CA ALA A 135 8.09 4.28 -5.42
C ALA A 135 9.59 4.02 -5.64
N LEU A 136 10.45 4.99 -5.32
CA LEU A 136 11.89 4.87 -5.42
C LEU A 136 12.44 3.71 -4.57
N GLY A 137 11.97 3.57 -3.32
CA GLY A 137 12.36 2.48 -2.43
C GLY A 137 11.91 1.10 -2.91
N GLY A 138 10.75 1.01 -3.56
CA GLY A 138 10.34 -0.20 -4.27
C GLY A 138 11.35 -0.59 -5.33
N VAL A 139 11.77 0.36 -6.16
CA VAL A 139 12.81 0.11 -7.18
C VAL A 139 14.14 -0.28 -6.51
N THR A 140 14.61 0.47 -5.50
CA THR A 140 15.85 0.17 -4.75
C THR A 140 15.86 -1.27 -4.21
N ARG A 141 14.73 -1.77 -3.70
CA ARG A 141 14.63 -3.16 -3.23
C ARG A 141 14.60 -4.17 -4.38
N LEU A 142 13.83 -3.90 -5.43
CA LEU A 142 13.66 -4.78 -6.58
C LEU A 142 14.93 -4.89 -7.45
N THR A 143 15.81 -3.89 -7.39
CA THR A 143 17.14 -3.93 -8.01
C THR A 143 18.22 -4.39 -7.04
N GLU A 144 17.85 -4.90 -5.87
CA GLU A 144 18.76 -5.37 -4.81
C GLU A 144 19.85 -4.35 -4.45
N SER A 145 19.53 -3.06 -4.53
CA SER A 145 20.53 -2.01 -4.31
C SER A 145 20.54 -1.54 -2.85
N GLY A 146 19.65 -2.05 -2.00
CA GLY A 146 19.44 -1.55 -0.63
C GLY A 146 20.55 -1.85 0.37
N LEU A 147 21.59 -2.60 -0.02
CA LEU A 147 22.73 -3.00 0.81
C LEU A 147 24.08 -2.59 0.21
N SER A 148 24.08 -1.73 -0.82
CA SER A 148 25.28 -1.25 -1.50
C SER A 148 26.09 -0.23 -0.69
N ILE A 149 25.46 0.51 0.23
CA ILE A 149 26.09 1.52 1.10
C ILE A 149 26.06 1.05 2.55
N VAL A 150 27.18 0.52 3.01
CA VAL A 150 27.30 -0.14 4.32
C VAL A 150 27.54 0.84 5.48
N GLU A 151 28.09 2.01 5.19
CA GLU A 151 28.36 3.03 6.20
C GLU A 151 27.15 3.95 6.42
N TRP A 152 26.87 4.25 7.69
CA TRP A 152 25.85 5.22 8.08
C TRP A 152 26.48 6.57 8.43
N ASN A 153 26.87 7.32 7.41
CA ASN A 153 27.39 8.68 7.58
C ASN A 153 26.30 9.73 7.28
N VAL A 154 25.82 10.43 8.32
CA VAL A 154 24.72 11.42 8.21
C VAL A 154 25.09 12.60 7.31
N ILE A 155 26.30 13.15 7.46
CA ILE A 155 26.77 14.32 6.69
C ILE A 155 27.73 13.91 5.57
N LYS A 156 28.79 13.13 5.88
CA LYS A 156 29.80 12.75 4.87
C LYS A 156 29.20 11.95 3.70
N GLY A 157 28.24 11.07 3.99
CA GLY A 157 27.54 10.29 2.96
C GLY A 157 26.52 11.09 2.14
N MET A 158 26.48 12.43 2.23
CA MET A 158 25.68 13.26 1.31
C MET A 158 26.33 13.40 -0.07
N LYS A 159 27.66 13.32 -0.15
CA LYS A 159 28.39 13.39 -1.42
C LYS A 159 28.74 11.97 -1.87
N PRO A 160 28.36 11.55 -3.09
CA PRO A 160 28.80 10.27 -3.63
C PRO A 160 30.29 10.34 -4.02
N PRO A 161 30.99 9.19 -4.14
CA PRO A 161 32.37 9.15 -4.63
C PRO A 161 32.53 9.86 -5.97
N GLN A 162 33.57 10.68 -6.10
CA GLN A 162 33.85 11.48 -7.30
C GLN A 162 35.12 11.03 -8.02
N SER A 163 36.12 10.53 -7.30
CA SER A 163 37.37 10.02 -7.88
C SER A 163 37.30 8.51 -8.12
N GLN A 164 38.16 8.00 -9.01
CA GLN A 164 38.24 6.56 -9.27
C GLN A 164 38.72 5.79 -8.03
N GLU A 165 39.65 6.37 -7.26
CA GLU A 165 40.15 5.80 -6.01
C GLU A 165 39.05 5.66 -4.96
N GLU A 166 38.23 6.71 -4.75
CA GLU A 166 37.09 6.66 -3.82
C GLU A 166 36.06 5.58 -4.24
N TRP A 167 35.84 5.40 -5.55
CA TRP A 167 34.98 4.34 -6.06
C TRP A 167 35.52 2.94 -5.80
N GLU A 168 36.84 2.76 -5.91
CA GLU A 168 37.50 1.50 -5.62
C GLU A 168 37.49 1.19 -4.13
N GLU A 169 37.64 2.19 -3.26
CA GLU A 169 37.50 2.04 -1.81
C GLU A 169 36.11 1.55 -1.42
N GLU A 170 35.04 2.22 -1.88
CA GLU A 170 33.66 1.81 -1.59
C GLU A 170 33.35 0.43 -2.17
N PHE A 171 33.84 0.11 -3.37
CA PHE A 171 33.64 -1.21 -3.95
C PHE A 171 34.41 -2.31 -3.18
N ASN A 172 35.61 -2.01 -2.69
CA ASN A 172 36.37 -2.93 -1.85
C ASN A 172 35.71 -3.17 -0.49
N LYS A 173 35.03 -2.16 0.08
CA LYS A 173 34.16 -2.37 1.24
C LYS A 173 33.01 -3.30 0.88
N TYR A 174 32.29 -3.04 -0.21
CA TYR A 174 31.16 -3.87 -0.66
C TYR A 174 31.53 -5.36 -0.81
N LYS A 175 32.72 -5.66 -1.36
CA LYS A 175 33.25 -7.03 -1.52
C LYS A 175 33.38 -7.82 -0.21
N GLN A 176 33.45 -7.14 0.94
CA GLN A 176 33.60 -7.80 2.23
C GLN A 176 32.27 -8.40 2.73
N PHE A 177 31.13 -7.96 2.20
CA PHE A 177 29.81 -8.30 2.72
C PHE A 177 29.19 -9.56 2.09
N PRO A 178 28.24 -10.20 2.80
CA PRO A 178 27.55 -11.41 2.33
C PRO A 178 26.90 -11.27 0.95
N GLU A 179 26.30 -10.11 0.65
CA GLU A 179 25.61 -9.87 -0.62
C GLU A 179 26.54 -10.02 -1.84
N TYR A 180 27.74 -9.42 -1.78
CA TYR A 180 28.74 -9.63 -2.82
C TYR A 180 29.19 -11.09 -2.87
N LYS A 181 29.48 -11.71 -1.72
CA LYS A 181 30.03 -13.06 -1.66
C LYS A 181 29.06 -14.15 -2.14
N LEU A 182 27.77 -13.99 -1.90
CA LEU A 182 26.76 -15.01 -2.16
C LEU A 182 25.93 -14.74 -3.43
N LEU A 183 25.60 -13.48 -3.73
CA LEU A 183 24.73 -13.11 -4.84
C LEU A 183 25.51 -12.43 -5.99
N ASN A 184 26.31 -11.42 -5.66
CA ASN A 184 26.89 -10.49 -6.64
C ASN A 184 28.40 -10.65 -6.88
N HIS A 185 28.94 -11.86 -6.78
CA HIS A 185 30.40 -12.11 -6.76
C HIS A 185 31.14 -11.69 -8.05
N ASN A 186 30.41 -11.55 -9.16
CA ASN A 186 30.93 -11.16 -10.47
C ASN A 186 30.56 -9.72 -10.89
N ILE A 187 29.96 -8.91 -10.00
CA ILE A 187 29.54 -7.55 -10.36
C ILE A 187 30.76 -6.68 -10.70
N THR A 188 30.66 -5.94 -11.79
CA THR A 188 31.70 -5.00 -12.23
C THR A 188 31.57 -3.66 -11.51
N LEU A 189 32.63 -2.84 -11.52
CA LEU A 189 32.58 -1.50 -10.91
C LEU A 189 31.46 -0.60 -11.50
N PRO A 190 31.21 -0.57 -12.83
CA PRO A 190 30.08 0.20 -13.38
C PRO A 190 28.70 -0.28 -12.91
N GLU A 191 28.51 -1.58 -12.75
CA GLU A 191 27.27 -2.16 -12.21
C GLU A 191 27.12 -1.81 -10.73
N PHE A 192 28.21 -1.89 -9.95
CA PHE A 192 28.24 -1.42 -8.56
C PHE A 192 27.86 0.06 -8.44
N LYS A 193 28.37 0.94 -9.32
CA LYS A 193 27.97 2.36 -9.35
C LYS A 193 26.47 2.53 -9.53
N SER A 194 25.84 1.69 -10.37
CA SER A 194 24.40 1.78 -10.64
C SER A 194 23.55 1.45 -9.40
N ILE A 195 23.88 0.37 -8.68
CA ILE A 195 23.19 0.04 -7.43
C ILE A 195 23.50 1.08 -6.33
N PHE A 196 24.74 1.55 -6.25
CA PHE A 196 25.14 2.58 -5.29
C PHE A 196 24.34 3.88 -5.49
N TYR A 197 24.23 4.37 -6.73
CA TYR A 197 23.48 5.60 -7.00
C TYR A 197 21.99 5.46 -6.69
N MET A 198 21.40 4.29 -6.91
CA MET A 198 20.00 4.04 -6.58
C MET A 198 19.77 4.14 -5.06
N GLU A 199 20.63 3.51 -4.27
CA GLU A 199 20.54 3.60 -2.80
C GLU A 199 20.85 5.00 -2.28
N TRP A 200 21.91 5.63 -2.80
CA TRP A 200 22.27 7.00 -2.45
C TRP A 200 21.12 7.97 -2.74
N ALA A 201 20.48 7.86 -3.91
CA ALA A 201 19.33 8.68 -4.28
C ALA A 201 18.17 8.48 -3.30
N HIS A 202 17.86 7.22 -2.96
CA HIS A 202 16.83 6.90 -1.96
C HIS A 202 17.13 7.57 -0.61
N ARG A 203 18.36 7.44 -0.11
CA ARG A 203 18.82 8.06 1.15
C ARG A 203 18.74 9.59 1.10
N MET A 204 19.13 10.21 -0.03
CA MET A 204 19.10 11.67 -0.18
C MET A 204 17.67 12.21 -0.21
N VAL A 205 16.77 11.54 -0.93
CA VAL A 205 15.34 11.90 -0.93
C VAL A 205 14.77 11.78 0.47
N GLY A 206 15.14 10.75 1.25
CA GLY A 206 14.71 10.60 2.64
C GLY A 206 15.13 11.77 3.53
N ARG A 207 16.39 12.22 3.42
CA ARG A 207 16.91 13.41 4.12
C ARG A 207 16.19 14.68 3.70
N PHE A 208 15.97 14.85 2.40
CA PHE A 208 15.24 15.99 1.85
C PHE A 208 13.80 16.04 2.38
N ILE A 209 13.11 14.91 2.45
CA ILE A 209 11.76 14.82 3.03
C ILE A 209 11.77 15.31 4.49
N GLY A 210 12.70 14.81 5.30
CA GLY A 210 12.85 15.23 6.70
C GLY A 210 13.02 16.74 6.84
N LEU A 211 13.95 17.34 6.08
CA LEU A 211 14.19 18.78 6.11
C LEU A 211 12.99 19.59 5.58
N SER A 212 12.39 19.15 4.46
CA SER A 212 11.24 19.80 3.82
C SER A 212 9.97 19.78 4.69
N PHE A 213 9.89 18.85 5.65
CA PHE A 213 8.82 18.82 6.63
C PHE A 213 9.17 19.66 7.87
N VAL A 214 10.32 19.39 8.49
CA VAL A 214 10.67 20.02 9.78
C VAL A 214 10.86 21.53 9.66
N ILE A 215 11.56 22.04 8.63
CA ILE A 215 11.87 23.46 8.51
C ILE A 215 10.60 24.31 8.31
N PRO A 216 9.72 24.03 7.31
CA PRO A 216 8.47 24.77 7.17
C PRO A 216 7.52 24.55 8.36
N GLY A 217 7.51 23.34 8.93
CA GLY A 217 6.70 23.02 10.11
C GLY A 217 7.05 23.88 11.32
N ALA A 218 8.35 24.06 11.61
CA ALA A 218 8.82 24.94 12.67
C ALA A 218 8.46 26.40 12.40
N TYR A 219 8.64 26.86 11.16
CA TYR A 219 8.25 28.22 10.76
C TYR A 219 6.76 28.49 10.93
N PHE A 220 5.89 27.58 10.47
CA PHE A 220 4.44 27.70 10.60
C PHE A 220 3.97 27.63 12.07
N ALA A 221 4.62 26.81 12.90
CA ALA A 221 4.35 26.77 14.33
C ALA A 221 4.73 28.09 15.01
N TYR A 222 5.89 28.66 14.70
CA TYR A 222 6.35 29.95 15.20
C TYR A 222 5.43 31.11 14.77
N LYS A 223 4.96 31.10 13.51
CA LYS A 223 4.04 32.11 12.96
C LYS A 223 2.57 31.93 13.39
N GLY A 224 2.24 30.89 14.14
CA GLY A 224 0.86 30.62 14.57
C GLY A 224 -0.08 30.25 13.42
N TYR A 225 0.43 29.61 12.35
CA TYR A 225 -0.39 29.23 11.19
C TYR A 225 -1.17 27.93 11.41
N MET A 226 -0.87 27.20 12.48
CA MET A 226 -1.47 25.92 12.86
C MET A 226 -2.29 26.06 14.14
N THR A 227 -3.44 25.39 14.19
CA THR A 227 -4.16 25.15 15.44
C THR A 227 -3.37 24.21 16.35
N LYS A 228 -3.68 24.17 17.65
CA LYS A 228 -2.99 23.28 18.61
C LYS A 228 -3.02 21.81 18.16
N ALA A 229 -4.15 21.36 17.62
CA ALA A 229 -4.31 20.00 17.12
C ALA A 229 -3.40 19.69 15.92
N ILE A 230 -3.33 20.60 14.93
CA ILE A 230 -2.47 20.42 13.76
C ILE A 230 -0.99 20.50 14.14
N ARG A 231 -0.62 21.40 15.07
CA ARG A 231 0.76 21.47 15.58
C ARG A 231 1.19 20.16 16.25
N ASN A 232 0.38 19.61 17.15
CA ASN A 232 0.69 18.35 17.83
C ASN A 232 0.78 17.18 16.83
N ARG A 233 -0.09 17.16 15.82
CA ARG A 233 -0.04 16.19 14.73
C ARG A 233 1.23 16.34 13.89
N SER A 234 1.66 17.57 13.59
CA SER A 234 2.93 17.83 12.89
C SER A 234 4.13 17.32 13.68
N VAL A 235 4.13 17.47 15.01
CA VAL A 235 5.18 16.89 15.87
C VAL A 235 5.18 15.36 15.79
N LEU A 236 4.00 14.73 15.86
CA LEU A 236 3.88 13.27 15.68
C LEU A 236 4.41 12.82 14.33
N VAL A 237 4.03 13.50 13.24
CA VAL A 237 4.50 13.17 11.88
C VAL A 237 6.02 13.37 11.77
N ALA A 238 6.57 14.44 12.34
CA ALA A 238 8.02 14.65 12.37
C ALA A 238 8.75 13.53 13.13
N ALA A 239 8.20 13.08 14.27
CA ALA A 239 8.73 11.95 15.02
C ALA A 239 8.66 10.64 14.21
N LEU A 240 7.55 10.39 13.49
CA LEU A 240 7.42 9.23 12.61
C LEU A 240 8.39 9.27 11.43
N ILE A 241 8.65 10.44 10.83
CA ILE A 241 9.67 10.61 9.79
C ILE A 241 11.07 10.35 10.37
N GLY A 242 11.38 10.84 11.57
CA GLY A 242 12.63 10.48 12.26
C GLY A 242 12.74 8.97 12.50
N GLY A 243 11.63 8.35 12.90
CA GLY A 243 11.49 6.90 13.04
C GLY A 243 11.68 6.13 11.73
N GLN A 244 11.35 6.71 10.56
CA GLN A 244 11.67 6.09 9.26
C GLN A 244 13.17 5.89 9.08
N GLY A 245 13.98 6.88 9.47
CA GLY A 245 15.43 6.76 9.41
C GLY A 245 15.95 5.62 10.29
N LEU A 246 15.39 5.48 11.50
CA LEU A 246 15.73 4.39 12.42
C LEU A 246 15.31 3.02 11.86
N LEU A 247 14.08 2.89 11.36
CA LEU A 247 13.60 1.66 10.75
C LEU A 247 14.42 1.29 9.51
N GLY A 248 14.77 2.26 8.66
CA GLY A 248 15.64 2.04 7.51
C GLY A 248 17.03 1.55 7.92
N TRP A 249 17.61 2.12 8.99
CA TRP A 249 18.87 1.64 9.53
C TRP A 249 18.77 0.21 10.09
N LEU A 250 17.72 -0.12 10.85
CA LEU A 250 17.49 -1.48 11.36
C LEU A 250 17.31 -2.50 10.22
N MET A 251 16.61 -2.09 9.16
CA MET A 251 16.42 -2.89 7.95
C MET A 251 17.77 -3.20 7.29
N VAL A 252 18.61 -2.20 7.02
CA VAL A 252 19.96 -2.39 6.45
C VAL A 252 20.82 -3.24 7.37
N LYS A 253 20.86 -2.94 8.67
CA LYS A 253 21.63 -3.71 9.67
C LYS A 253 21.24 -5.19 9.66
N SER A 254 19.95 -5.51 9.50
CA SER A 254 19.49 -6.90 9.44
C SER A 254 19.95 -7.66 8.19
N GLY A 255 20.25 -6.96 7.09
CA GLY A 255 20.78 -7.58 5.88
C GLY A 255 22.31 -7.75 5.88
N LEU A 256 23.01 -7.07 6.79
CA LEU A 256 24.48 -7.12 6.92
C LEU A 256 24.98 -8.08 8.00
N SER A 257 24.10 -8.81 8.70
CA SER A 257 24.50 -9.69 9.81
C SER A 257 25.28 -10.92 9.33
N GLU A 258 26.41 -11.21 9.99
CA GLU A 258 27.27 -12.37 9.70
C GLU A 258 26.58 -13.71 9.93
N ASP A 259 25.56 -13.77 10.80
CA ASP A 259 24.70 -14.94 11.03
C ASP A 259 24.06 -15.50 9.73
N LEU A 260 23.96 -14.67 8.69
CA LEU A 260 23.47 -15.07 7.36
C LEU A 260 24.48 -15.92 6.59
N MET A 261 25.76 -15.87 6.94
CA MET A 261 26.81 -16.71 6.34
C MET A 261 26.86 -18.10 6.99
N GLU A 262 26.44 -18.22 8.26
CA GLU A 262 26.52 -19.49 9.02
C GLU A 262 25.30 -20.40 8.78
N LYS A 263 24.15 -19.82 8.42
CA LYS A 263 22.95 -20.59 8.11
C LYS A 263 23.01 -21.11 6.67
N ALA A 264 23.12 -22.44 6.52
CA ALA A 264 23.00 -23.09 5.22
C ALA A 264 21.69 -22.62 4.52
N HIS A 265 21.83 -22.06 3.32
CA HIS A 265 20.75 -21.50 2.47
C HIS A 265 20.14 -20.16 2.88
N ALA A 266 20.76 -19.38 3.78
CA ALA A 266 20.32 -18.01 4.03
C ALA A 266 20.70 -17.09 2.85
N VAL A 267 19.68 -16.50 2.21
CA VAL A 267 19.86 -15.43 1.22
C VAL A 267 20.18 -14.14 1.98
N PRO A 268 21.28 -13.43 1.68
CA PRO A 268 21.64 -12.19 2.36
C PRO A 268 20.68 -11.07 1.95
N ARG A 269 19.60 -10.92 2.72
CA ARG A 269 18.55 -9.94 2.47
C ARG A 269 18.05 -9.36 3.78
N VAL A 270 17.48 -8.16 3.67
CA VAL A 270 16.85 -7.49 4.82
C VAL A 270 15.69 -8.32 5.35
N SER A 271 15.47 -8.31 6.67
CA SER A 271 14.32 -9.00 7.26
C SER A 271 13.02 -8.44 6.70
N HIS A 272 12.15 -9.33 6.20
CA HIS A 272 10.84 -8.98 5.69
C HIS A 272 9.96 -8.29 6.75
N TYR A 273 10.19 -8.59 8.04
CA TYR A 273 9.54 -7.88 9.15
C TYR A 273 9.93 -6.39 9.19
N TRP A 274 11.22 -6.08 9.09
CA TRP A 274 11.70 -4.69 9.08
C TRP A 274 11.29 -3.96 7.80
N LEU A 275 11.36 -4.63 6.65
CA LEU A 275 10.88 -4.09 5.38
C LEU A 275 9.39 -3.75 5.44
N SER A 276 8.56 -4.68 5.93
CA SER A 276 7.12 -4.46 6.07
C SER A 276 6.82 -3.36 7.09
N ALA A 277 7.55 -3.30 8.21
CA ALA A 277 7.39 -2.24 9.20
C ALA A 277 7.75 -0.87 8.60
N HIS A 278 8.85 -0.78 7.84
CA HIS A 278 9.29 0.44 7.17
C HIS A 278 8.26 0.92 6.13
N LEU A 279 7.84 0.03 5.22
CA LEU A 279 6.84 0.36 4.21
C LEU A 279 5.48 0.72 4.82
N GLY A 280 5.02 -0.04 5.83
CA GLY A 280 3.75 0.20 6.51
C GLY A 280 3.69 1.51 7.29
N SER A 281 4.80 1.88 7.93
CA SER A 281 4.91 3.17 8.59
C SER A 281 5.01 4.33 7.57
N ALA A 282 5.67 4.14 6.42
CA ALA A 282 5.62 5.11 5.32
C ALA A 282 4.20 5.32 4.78
N PHE A 283 3.42 4.24 4.57
CA PHE A 283 2.01 4.31 4.18
C PHE A 283 1.16 5.04 5.23
N THR A 284 1.46 4.82 6.52
CA THR A 284 0.78 5.48 7.63
C THR A 284 1.07 6.99 7.64
N ILE A 285 2.35 7.37 7.51
CA ILE A 285 2.78 8.78 7.41
C ILE A 285 2.09 9.46 6.23
N TYR A 286 2.14 8.83 5.05
CA TYR A 286 1.46 9.31 3.85
C TYR A 286 -0.03 9.52 4.08
N SER A 287 -0.72 8.54 4.69
CA SER A 287 -2.15 8.60 4.95
C SER A 287 -2.51 9.75 5.90
N ILE A 288 -1.73 9.93 6.97
CA ILE A 288 -1.90 11.05 7.91
C ILE A 288 -1.71 12.38 7.18
N MET A 289 -0.67 12.50 6.34
CA MET A 289 -0.38 13.73 5.60
C MET A 289 -1.48 14.07 4.60
N LEU A 290 -1.91 13.09 3.80
CA LEU A 290 -2.95 13.26 2.79
C LEU A 290 -4.26 13.70 3.45
N VAL A 291 -4.73 12.96 4.44
CA VAL A 291 -6.01 13.27 5.12
C VAL A 291 -5.93 14.61 5.85
N THR A 292 -4.81 14.92 6.51
CA THR A 292 -4.64 16.21 7.21
C THR A 292 -4.60 17.38 6.24
N GLY A 293 -3.89 17.25 5.12
CA GLY A 293 -3.86 18.26 4.07
C GLY A 293 -5.24 18.53 3.49
N LEU A 294 -5.98 17.47 3.17
CA LEU A 294 -7.36 17.55 2.67
C LEU A 294 -8.32 18.17 3.69
N ASP A 295 -8.22 17.79 4.98
CA ASP A 295 -9.03 18.34 6.07
C ASP A 295 -8.82 19.86 6.20
N ILE A 296 -7.57 20.34 6.21
CA ILE A 296 -7.24 21.77 6.32
C ILE A 296 -7.79 22.53 5.10
N LEU A 297 -7.57 22.02 3.89
CA LEU A 297 -8.04 22.66 2.66
C LEU A 297 -9.57 22.70 2.58
N ARG A 298 -10.26 21.66 3.08
CA ARG A 298 -11.72 21.62 3.12
C ARG A 298 -12.28 22.57 4.18
N ALA A 299 -11.68 22.64 5.37
CA ALA A 299 -12.14 23.52 6.45
C ALA A 299 -12.09 25.01 6.06
N ASN A 300 -11.17 25.40 5.17
CA ASN A 300 -11.04 26.78 4.68
C ASN A 300 -12.02 27.13 3.54
N LYS A 301 -12.83 26.19 3.03
CA LYS A 301 -13.85 26.47 2.01
C LYS A 301 -15.19 26.80 2.68
N THR A 302 -15.54 28.08 2.76
CA THR A 302 -16.67 28.61 3.56
C THR A 302 -18.06 28.42 2.96
N LYS A 303 -18.22 28.23 1.63
CA LYS A 303 -19.54 28.31 0.96
C LYS A 303 -20.21 26.97 0.58
N ALA A 304 -19.55 25.82 0.77
CA ALA A 304 -20.07 24.52 0.30
C ALA A 304 -20.53 23.58 1.44
N VAL A 305 -20.47 24.03 2.69
CA VAL A 305 -20.57 23.13 3.85
C VAL A 305 -22.01 22.87 4.26
N ASP A 306 -22.89 23.88 4.30
CA ASP A 306 -24.19 23.72 4.97
C ASP A 306 -25.19 22.83 4.21
N THR A 307 -25.29 22.95 2.88
CA THR A 307 -26.11 22.04 2.06
C THR A 307 -25.53 20.62 2.01
N LEU A 308 -24.19 20.50 1.96
CA LEU A 308 -23.49 19.22 1.96
C LEU A 308 -23.61 18.51 3.32
N LYS A 309 -23.68 19.29 4.40
CA LYS A 309 -23.80 18.82 5.78
C LYS A 309 -25.10 18.04 5.97
N ALA A 310 -26.23 18.57 5.51
CA ALA A 310 -27.52 17.87 5.57
C ALA A 310 -27.49 16.54 4.77
N ALA A 311 -26.86 16.53 3.59
CA ALA A 311 -26.73 15.32 2.78
C ALA A 311 -25.82 14.26 3.43
N LEU A 312 -24.73 14.68 4.09
CA LEU A 312 -23.77 13.78 4.73
C LEU A 312 -24.25 13.22 6.09
N SER A 313 -25.22 13.87 6.73
CA SER A 313 -25.80 13.41 8.00
C SER A 313 -26.85 12.31 7.84
N ARG A 314 -27.24 11.95 6.62
CA ARG A 314 -28.25 10.90 6.38
C ARG A 314 -27.71 9.53 6.83
N THR A 315 -28.57 8.74 7.47
CA THR A 315 -28.20 7.44 8.07
C THR A 315 -27.62 6.44 7.05
N ASP A 316 -28.13 6.45 5.81
CA ASP A 316 -27.62 5.62 4.71
C ASP A 316 -26.19 6.00 4.32
N VAL A 317 -25.89 7.30 4.23
CA VAL A 317 -24.55 7.83 3.94
C VAL A 317 -23.59 7.56 5.10
N VAL A 318 -24.05 7.69 6.35
CA VAL A 318 -23.25 7.36 7.53
C VAL A 318 -22.87 5.89 7.53
N LYS A 319 -23.82 4.97 7.31
CA LYS A 319 -23.53 3.53 7.18
C LYS A 319 -22.56 3.26 6.03
N PHE A 320 -22.77 3.87 4.87
CA PHE A 320 -21.87 3.76 3.73
C PHE A 320 -20.45 4.24 4.05
N SER A 321 -20.30 5.30 4.86
CA SER A 321 -18.99 5.79 5.28
C SER A 321 -18.23 4.79 6.16
N HIS A 322 -18.92 3.96 6.96
CA HIS A 322 -18.28 2.90 7.74
C HIS A 322 -17.76 1.79 6.84
N TYR A 323 -18.53 1.39 5.82
CA TYR A 323 -18.05 0.44 4.81
C TYR A 323 -16.84 1.00 4.04
N ALA A 324 -16.87 2.27 3.66
CA ALA A 324 -15.73 2.93 3.00
C ALA A 324 -14.46 2.92 3.88
N LYS A 325 -14.59 3.18 5.19
CA LYS A 325 -13.48 3.07 6.15
C LYS A 325 -12.97 1.64 6.28
N GLY A 326 -13.87 0.66 6.36
CA GLY A 326 -13.53 -0.76 6.39
C GLY A 326 -12.74 -1.18 5.14
N VAL A 327 -13.19 -0.77 3.96
CA VAL A 327 -12.47 -1.01 2.70
C VAL A 327 -11.11 -0.31 2.67
N ALA A 328 -10.99 0.93 3.14
CA ALA A 328 -9.70 1.62 3.23
C ALA A 328 -8.72 0.87 4.16
N GLY A 329 -9.20 0.38 5.31
CA GLY A 329 -8.42 -0.47 6.21
C GLY A 329 -7.99 -1.78 5.56
N LEU A 330 -8.90 -2.44 4.83
CA LEU A 330 -8.61 -3.67 4.10
C LEU A 330 -7.58 -3.48 2.96
N VAL A 331 -7.66 -2.35 2.24
CA VAL A 331 -6.65 -1.95 1.23
C VAL A 331 -5.28 -1.79 1.88
N PHE A 332 -5.22 -1.10 3.02
CA PHE A 332 -3.97 -0.95 3.79
C PHE A 332 -3.41 -2.31 4.22
N LEU A 333 -4.24 -3.19 4.79
CA LEU A 333 -3.81 -4.53 5.21
C LEU A 333 -3.33 -5.38 4.04
N THR A 334 -4.00 -5.30 2.89
CA THR A 334 -3.57 -6.01 1.68
C THR A 334 -2.20 -5.53 1.20
N ALA A 335 -1.97 -4.21 1.23
CA ALA A 335 -0.64 -3.66 0.94
C ALA A 335 0.43 -4.20 1.90
N MET A 336 0.11 -4.38 3.19
CA MET A 336 1.03 -4.96 4.17
C MET A 336 1.36 -6.40 3.85
N THR A 337 0.36 -7.23 3.52
CA THR A 337 0.66 -8.61 3.07
C THR A 337 1.52 -8.66 1.81
N GLY A 338 1.37 -7.68 0.90
CA GLY A 338 2.25 -7.54 -0.27
C GLY A 338 3.69 -7.16 0.11
N ALA A 339 3.90 -6.40 1.18
CA ALA A 339 5.23 -6.10 1.71
C ALA A 339 5.96 -7.35 2.21
N PHE A 340 5.23 -8.30 2.82
CA PHE A 340 5.76 -9.61 3.18
C PHE A 340 6.15 -10.42 1.95
N VAL A 341 5.31 -10.44 0.90
CA VAL A 341 5.62 -11.11 -0.38
C VAL A 341 6.92 -10.55 -0.99
N ALA A 342 7.06 -9.23 -1.05
CA ALA A 342 8.27 -8.59 -1.57
C ALA A 342 9.50 -8.81 -0.67
N GLY A 343 9.32 -8.88 0.65
CA GLY A 343 10.41 -9.16 1.58
C GLY A 343 10.93 -10.59 1.52
N LEU A 344 10.05 -11.55 1.18
CA LEU A 344 10.37 -12.96 1.04
C LEU A 344 10.75 -13.38 -0.39
N ASP A 345 10.69 -12.47 -1.36
CA ASP A 345 10.77 -12.77 -2.79
C ASP A 345 9.75 -13.86 -3.21
N ALA A 346 8.63 -13.92 -2.47
CA ALA A 346 7.62 -14.94 -2.62
C ALA A 346 6.84 -14.83 -3.93
N GLY A 347 7.00 -13.72 -4.66
CA GLY A 347 6.44 -13.54 -6.01
C GLY A 347 7.05 -14.47 -7.07
N LEU A 348 8.19 -15.11 -6.78
CA LEU A 348 8.91 -16.01 -7.69
C LEU A 348 8.64 -17.51 -7.42
N ILE A 349 7.74 -17.83 -6.48
CA ILE A 349 7.50 -19.22 -6.06
C ILE A 349 6.47 -19.89 -6.98
N TYR A 350 5.22 -19.41 -6.94
CA TYR A 350 4.16 -19.85 -7.85
C TYR A 350 3.84 -18.73 -8.83
N ASN A 351 4.07 -18.98 -10.13
CA ASN A 351 3.94 -17.97 -11.21
C ASN A 351 2.76 -18.23 -12.16
N GLU A 352 1.78 -19.01 -11.70
CA GLU A 352 0.49 -19.22 -12.33
C GLU A 352 -0.68 -18.61 -11.52
N PHE A 353 -1.80 -18.38 -12.21
CA PHE A 353 -3.05 -17.88 -11.63
C PHE A 353 -4.24 -18.49 -12.40
N PRO A 354 -5.34 -18.91 -11.74
CA PRO A 354 -5.65 -18.75 -10.31
C PRO A 354 -5.07 -19.84 -9.40
N TYR A 355 -4.53 -20.91 -9.98
CA TYR A 355 -3.92 -22.02 -9.24
C TYR A 355 -2.54 -21.64 -8.66
N MET A 356 -2.04 -22.47 -7.76
CA MET A 356 -0.71 -22.47 -7.14
C MET A 356 -0.25 -23.94 -7.10
N GLY A 357 0.45 -24.37 -8.14
CA GLY A 357 0.74 -25.79 -8.40
C GLY A 357 -0.53 -26.55 -8.81
N GLU A 358 -0.74 -27.72 -8.20
CA GLU A 358 -1.84 -28.64 -8.54
C GLU A 358 -3.23 -28.17 -8.05
N GLY A 359 -3.33 -27.07 -7.30
CA GLY A 359 -4.59 -26.62 -6.69
C GLY A 359 -4.64 -25.12 -6.42
N PHE A 360 -5.70 -24.63 -5.78
CA PHE A 360 -5.82 -23.20 -5.40
C PHE A 360 -4.94 -22.83 -4.20
N MET A 361 -4.57 -23.81 -3.39
CA MET A 361 -3.73 -23.66 -2.21
C MET A 361 -2.45 -24.47 -2.44
N PRO A 362 -1.27 -23.90 -2.16
CA PRO A 362 -0.01 -24.60 -2.39
C PRO A 362 0.17 -25.74 -1.38
N SER A 363 0.69 -26.89 -1.85
CA SER A 363 0.83 -28.09 -1.02
C SER A 363 1.88 -27.95 0.09
N ASP A 364 2.84 -27.04 -0.09
CA ASP A 364 3.94 -26.76 0.82
C ASP A 364 3.65 -25.62 1.79
N MET A 365 2.41 -25.10 1.83
CA MET A 365 2.01 -23.98 2.69
C MET A 365 2.27 -24.21 4.18
N TRP A 366 2.21 -25.48 4.62
CA TRP A 366 2.37 -25.88 6.03
C TRP A 366 3.69 -26.60 6.28
N ALA A 367 4.66 -26.48 5.38
CA ALA A 367 5.91 -27.25 5.45
C ALA A 367 6.72 -26.97 6.72
N PHE A 368 6.65 -25.77 7.31
CA PHE A 368 7.40 -25.47 8.53
C PHE A 368 6.74 -26.06 9.78
N SER A 369 5.41 -26.16 9.82
CA SER A 369 4.63 -26.68 10.96
C SER A 369 4.26 -28.15 10.85
N THR A 370 4.48 -28.78 9.70
CA THR A 370 4.24 -30.20 9.48
C THR A 370 5.52 -31.00 9.76
N GLU A 371 5.41 -31.99 10.64
CA GLU A 371 6.49 -32.95 10.87
C GLU A 371 6.74 -33.78 9.61
N SER A 372 7.99 -33.87 9.18
CA SER A 372 8.40 -34.71 8.06
C SER A 372 9.82 -35.22 8.23
N PRO A 373 10.28 -36.23 7.47
CA PRO A 373 11.68 -36.67 7.50
C PRO A 373 12.69 -35.53 7.22
N ARG A 374 12.27 -34.47 6.52
CA ARG A 374 13.08 -33.27 6.24
C ARG A 374 12.92 -32.17 7.29
N ASN A 375 11.90 -32.26 8.14
CA ASN A 375 11.57 -31.31 9.20
C ASN A 375 11.19 -32.06 10.50
N PRO A 376 12.17 -32.60 11.25
CA PRO A 376 11.92 -33.37 12.46
C PRO A 376 11.51 -32.50 13.66
N ASN A 377 11.69 -31.17 13.58
CA ASN A 377 11.38 -30.22 14.63
C ASN A 377 10.44 -29.13 14.09
N PRO A 378 9.14 -29.42 13.94
CA PRO A 378 8.20 -28.48 13.35
C PRO A 378 8.09 -27.19 14.16
N LEU A 379 7.91 -26.08 13.45
CA LEU A 379 7.70 -24.76 14.00
C LEU A 379 6.21 -24.51 14.29
N PRO A 380 5.86 -23.53 15.13
CA PRO A 380 4.47 -23.12 15.30
C PRO A 380 3.82 -22.68 13.98
N TRP A 381 2.54 -23.01 13.79
CA TRP A 381 1.78 -22.73 12.55
C TRP A 381 1.83 -21.27 12.07
N TRP A 382 1.96 -20.31 13.00
CA TRP A 382 2.02 -18.89 12.64
C TRP A 382 3.29 -18.52 11.88
N LYS A 383 4.37 -19.32 12.00
CA LYS A 383 5.58 -19.14 11.21
C LYS A 383 5.40 -19.54 9.76
N ASP A 384 4.56 -20.53 9.44
CA ASP A 384 4.20 -20.74 8.04
C ASP A 384 3.49 -19.51 7.49
N VAL A 385 2.47 -19.02 8.19
CA VAL A 385 1.66 -17.87 7.74
C VAL A 385 2.50 -16.60 7.46
N LEU A 386 3.61 -16.40 8.19
CA LEU A 386 4.43 -15.17 8.11
C LEU A 386 5.79 -15.36 7.42
N GLU A 387 6.40 -16.54 7.49
CA GLU A 387 7.77 -16.79 7.06
C GLU A 387 7.87 -17.79 5.91
N ASN A 388 6.87 -18.65 5.70
CA ASN A 388 6.84 -19.56 4.55
C ASN A 388 6.44 -18.77 3.28
N PRO A 389 7.32 -18.67 2.27
CA PRO A 389 7.05 -17.89 1.06
C PRO A 389 5.76 -18.31 0.34
N SER A 390 5.49 -19.61 0.24
CA SER A 390 4.29 -20.17 -0.40
C SER A 390 3.01 -19.73 0.32
N ALA A 391 3.03 -19.77 1.66
CA ALA A 391 1.91 -19.31 2.49
C ALA A 391 1.70 -17.80 2.42
N VAL A 392 2.78 -17.01 2.50
CA VAL A 392 2.70 -15.55 2.40
C VAL A 392 2.16 -15.12 1.03
N GLN A 393 2.60 -15.77 -0.05
CA GLN A 393 2.08 -15.53 -1.39
C GLN A 393 0.58 -15.85 -1.48
N PHE A 394 0.16 -17.02 -0.97
CA PHE A 394 -1.25 -17.41 -0.93
C PHE A 394 -2.10 -16.42 -0.11
N ASN A 395 -1.65 -16.06 1.09
CA ASN A 395 -2.33 -15.10 1.98
C ASN A 395 -2.54 -13.75 1.28
N HIS A 396 -1.53 -13.24 0.59
CA HIS A 396 -1.64 -12.00 -0.17
C HIS A 396 -2.65 -12.11 -1.32
N ARG A 397 -2.64 -13.22 -2.08
CA ARG A 397 -3.63 -13.47 -3.14
C ARG A 397 -5.06 -13.48 -2.59
N VAL A 398 -5.30 -14.18 -1.47
CA VAL A 398 -6.62 -14.22 -0.81
C VAL A 398 -7.05 -12.83 -0.33
N MET A 399 -6.15 -12.07 0.28
CA MET A 399 -6.42 -10.69 0.73
C MET A 399 -6.70 -9.75 -0.45
N ALA A 400 -5.98 -9.89 -1.57
CA ALA A 400 -6.20 -9.12 -2.78
C ALA A 400 -7.58 -9.41 -3.39
N MET A 401 -7.99 -10.67 -3.49
CA MET A 401 -9.31 -11.05 -4.00
C MET A 401 -10.45 -10.61 -3.06
N THR A 402 -10.24 -10.71 -1.75
CA THR A 402 -11.18 -10.20 -0.74
C THR A 402 -11.35 -8.68 -0.85
N THR A 403 -10.25 -7.96 -1.09
CA THR A 403 -10.25 -6.50 -1.30
C THR A 403 -10.97 -6.12 -2.58
N ALA A 404 -10.66 -6.76 -3.71
CA ALA A 404 -11.31 -6.50 -4.99
C ALA A 404 -12.84 -6.76 -4.91
N THR A 405 -13.22 -7.85 -4.25
CA THR A 405 -14.64 -8.18 -4.00
C THR A 405 -15.31 -7.14 -3.12
N SER A 406 -14.65 -6.71 -2.02
CA SER A 406 -15.17 -5.70 -1.11
C SER A 406 -15.32 -4.32 -1.76
N VAL A 407 -14.36 -3.92 -2.61
CA VAL A 407 -14.44 -2.69 -3.42
C VAL A 407 -15.60 -2.77 -4.40
N THR A 408 -15.79 -3.91 -5.07
CA THR A 408 -16.90 -4.14 -6.00
C THR A 408 -18.24 -4.09 -5.28
N ALA A 409 -18.36 -4.73 -4.13
CA ALA A 409 -19.54 -4.68 -3.28
C ALA A 409 -19.85 -3.24 -2.82
N LEU A 410 -18.83 -2.49 -2.37
CA LEU A 410 -18.97 -1.09 -2.00
C LEU A 410 -19.46 -0.23 -3.19
N TRP A 411 -18.92 -0.47 -4.38
CA TRP A 411 -19.34 0.21 -5.61
C TRP A 411 -20.80 -0.10 -5.97
N LEU A 412 -21.24 -1.36 -5.86
CA LEU A 412 -22.64 -1.76 -6.07
C LEU A 412 -23.57 -1.11 -5.04
N LEU A 413 -23.20 -1.14 -3.76
CA LEU A 413 -23.94 -0.49 -2.68
C LEU A 413 -24.06 1.02 -2.91
N SER A 414 -23.02 1.65 -3.45
CA SER A 414 -23.05 3.08 -3.76
C SER A 414 -24.21 3.43 -4.69
N ARG A 415 -24.64 2.54 -5.60
CA ARG A 415 -25.74 2.77 -6.55
C ARG A 415 -27.09 2.96 -5.86
N ARG A 416 -27.24 2.44 -4.64
CA ARG A 416 -28.46 2.51 -3.84
C ARG A 416 -28.47 3.71 -2.88
N VAL A 417 -27.35 4.43 -2.74
CA VAL A 417 -27.19 5.57 -1.82
C VAL A 417 -27.05 6.87 -2.60
N VAL A 418 -27.69 7.94 -2.14
CA VAL A 418 -27.57 9.28 -2.74
C VAL A 418 -26.27 9.94 -2.27
N LEU A 419 -25.20 9.72 -3.02
CA LEU A 419 -23.87 10.26 -2.72
C LEU A 419 -23.63 11.63 -3.39
N PRO A 420 -22.90 12.54 -2.74
CA PRO A 420 -22.39 13.76 -3.38
C PRO A 420 -21.54 13.43 -4.63
N PRO A 421 -21.52 14.30 -5.66
CA PRO A 421 -20.80 14.03 -6.91
C PRO A 421 -19.32 13.68 -6.71
N ASN A 422 -18.65 14.35 -5.76
CA ASN A 422 -17.25 14.06 -5.41
C ASN A 422 -17.06 12.64 -4.84
N ALA A 423 -17.94 12.19 -3.94
CA ALA A 423 -17.90 10.83 -3.39
C ALA A 423 -18.25 9.77 -4.45
N ARG A 424 -19.18 10.11 -5.37
CA ARG A 424 -19.53 9.26 -6.52
C ARG A 424 -18.34 9.06 -7.45
N LEU A 425 -17.61 10.13 -7.74
CA LEU A 425 -16.39 10.04 -8.54
C LEU A 425 -15.33 9.20 -7.84
N ALA A 426 -15.08 9.44 -6.56
CA ALA A 426 -14.10 8.70 -5.77
C ALA A 426 -14.38 7.18 -5.76
N VAL A 427 -15.63 6.74 -5.56
CA VAL A 427 -15.97 5.31 -5.58
C VAL A 427 -15.85 4.68 -6.98
N ASN A 428 -16.10 5.44 -8.05
CA ASN A 428 -15.85 4.97 -9.43
C ASN A 428 -14.35 4.78 -9.68
N CYS A 429 -13.54 5.77 -9.31
CA CYS A 429 -12.08 5.69 -9.40
C CYS A 429 -11.52 4.55 -8.56
N LEU A 430 -12.11 4.27 -7.38
CA LEU A 430 -11.71 3.18 -6.50
C LEU A 430 -11.88 1.82 -7.19
N LEU A 431 -13.03 1.58 -7.84
CA LEU A 431 -13.25 0.36 -8.62
C LEU A 431 -12.26 0.24 -9.79
N GLY A 432 -12.07 1.32 -10.56
CA GLY A 432 -11.15 1.34 -11.69
C GLY A 432 -9.71 1.02 -11.27
N MET A 433 -9.22 1.67 -10.21
CA MET A 433 -7.88 1.42 -9.68
C MET A 433 -7.74 0.01 -9.08
N ALA A 434 -8.79 -0.54 -8.46
CA ALA A 434 -8.77 -1.92 -7.97
C ALA A 434 -8.63 -2.92 -9.13
N GLY A 435 -9.32 -2.69 -10.26
CA GLY A 435 -9.14 -3.48 -11.48
C GLY A 435 -7.71 -3.40 -12.03
N ILE A 436 -7.13 -2.19 -12.09
CA ILE A 436 -5.73 -2.00 -12.47
C ILE A 436 -4.80 -2.76 -11.52
N GLN A 437 -5.06 -2.73 -10.21
CA GLN A 437 -4.24 -3.43 -9.22
C GLN A 437 -4.26 -4.95 -9.37
N VAL A 438 -5.43 -5.53 -9.61
CA VAL A 438 -5.55 -6.97 -9.91
C VAL A 438 -4.78 -7.31 -11.18
N ALA A 439 -4.92 -6.52 -12.25
CA ALA A 439 -4.18 -6.73 -13.49
C ALA A 439 -2.66 -6.62 -13.30
N LEU A 440 -2.18 -5.62 -12.57
CA LEU A 440 -0.76 -5.45 -12.23
C LEU A 440 -0.23 -6.60 -11.38
N GLY A 441 -0.98 -7.05 -10.37
CA GLY A 441 -0.59 -8.17 -9.51
C GLY A 441 -0.46 -9.48 -10.30
N ILE A 442 -1.47 -9.82 -11.11
CA ILE A 442 -1.43 -11.00 -11.98
C ILE A 442 -0.30 -10.88 -13.00
N SER A 443 -0.11 -9.72 -13.63
CA SER A 443 0.96 -9.54 -14.61
C SER A 443 2.36 -9.65 -13.97
N THR A 444 2.55 -9.07 -12.79
CA THR A 444 3.80 -9.19 -12.02
C THR A 444 4.12 -10.66 -11.75
N LEU A 445 3.09 -11.46 -11.47
CA LEU A 445 3.21 -12.88 -11.21
C LEU A 445 3.56 -13.68 -12.48
N LEU A 446 2.80 -13.51 -13.56
CA LEU A 446 2.98 -14.26 -14.82
C LEU A 446 4.31 -13.96 -15.52
N TYR A 447 4.85 -12.75 -15.33
CA TYR A 447 6.11 -12.31 -15.97
C TYR A 447 7.34 -12.43 -15.05
N PHE A 448 7.24 -13.17 -13.94
CA PHE A 448 8.37 -13.39 -13.01
C PHE A 448 8.93 -12.09 -12.41
N VAL A 449 8.03 -11.26 -11.88
CA VAL A 449 8.32 -10.05 -11.09
C VAL A 449 9.26 -9.05 -11.81
N PRO A 450 8.95 -8.61 -13.04
CA PRO A 450 9.79 -7.64 -13.71
C PRO A 450 9.70 -6.29 -12.98
N THR A 451 10.85 -5.66 -12.74
CA THR A 451 10.98 -4.44 -11.91
C THR A 451 9.94 -3.36 -12.23
N PRO A 452 9.65 -3.02 -13.50
CA PRO A 452 8.64 -2.00 -13.81
C PRO A 452 7.23 -2.39 -13.38
N LEU A 453 6.82 -3.66 -13.54
CA LEU A 453 5.47 -4.10 -13.13
C LEU A 453 5.36 -4.18 -11.61
N ALA A 454 6.38 -4.72 -10.94
CA ALA A 454 6.41 -4.80 -9.49
C ALA A 454 6.40 -3.39 -8.84
N ALA A 455 7.20 -2.45 -9.37
CA ALA A 455 7.19 -1.06 -8.93
C ALA A 455 5.83 -0.38 -9.20
N ALA A 456 5.24 -0.59 -10.39
CA ALA A 456 3.91 -0.07 -10.71
C ALA A 456 2.81 -0.65 -9.79
N HIS A 457 2.91 -1.94 -9.45
CA HIS A 457 1.99 -2.61 -8.53
C HIS A 457 2.09 -1.98 -7.13
N GLN A 458 3.30 -1.82 -6.60
CA GLN A 458 3.54 -1.15 -5.30
C GLN A 458 3.05 0.30 -5.28
N SER A 459 3.44 1.12 -6.27
CA SER A 459 2.99 2.52 -6.34
C SER A 459 1.48 2.61 -6.51
N GLY A 460 0.88 1.75 -7.33
CA GLY A 460 -0.55 1.72 -7.53
C GLY A 460 -1.31 1.21 -6.29
N SER A 461 -0.71 0.40 -5.42
CA SER A 461 -1.30 0.04 -4.12
C SER A 461 -1.43 1.27 -3.23
N LEU A 462 -0.43 2.15 -3.23
CA LEU A 462 -0.50 3.43 -2.53
C LEU A 462 -1.54 4.35 -3.18
N THR A 463 -1.63 4.39 -4.51
CA THR A 463 -2.70 5.13 -5.23
C THR A 463 -4.09 4.62 -4.88
N LEU A 464 -4.29 3.30 -4.81
CA LEU A 464 -5.55 2.69 -4.40
C LEU A 464 -5.92 3.13 -2.97
N LEU A 465 -4.95 3.14 -2.06
CA LEU A 465 -5.12 3.66 -0.70
C LEU A 465 -5.49 5.15 -0.74
N SER A 466 -4.81 5.99 -1.52
CA SER A 466 -5.12 7.41 -1.68
C SER A 466 -6.57 7.65 -2.12
N ILE A 467 -7.05 6.90 -3.11
CA ILE A 467 -8.43 7.01 -3.61
C ILE A 467 -9.44 6.55 -2.54
N SER A 468 -9.12 5.48 -1.80
CA SER A 468 -9.97 5.02 -0.69
C SER A 468 -10.06 6.07 0.44
N LEU A 469 -8.94 6.73 0.78
CA LEU A 469 -8.90 7.82 1.75
C LEU A 469 -9.61 9.08 1.24
N TRP A 470 -9.51 9.36 -0.06
CA TRP A 470 -10.30 10.42 -0.69
C TRP A 470 -11.80 10.16 -0.58
N LEU A 471 -12.26 8.92 -0.82
CA LEU A 471 -13.66 8.54 -0.62
C LEU A 471 -14.08 8.72 0.85
N VAL A 472 -13.29 8.22 1.80
CA VAL A 472 -13.56 8.40 3.24
C VAL A 472 -13.62 9.88 3.61
N HIS A 473 -12.68 10.69 3.11
CA HIS A 473 -12.66 12.13 3.34
C HIS A 473 -13.88 12.81 2.71
N ALA A 474 -14.28 12.46 1.48
CA ALA A 474 -15.45 13.03 0.81
C ALA A 474 -16.76 12.75 1.56
N LEU A 475 -16.85 11.62 2.25
CA LEU A 475 -17.98 11.21 3.08
C LEU A 475 -17.92 11.75 4.52
N ARG A 476 -16.79 12.35 4.92
CA ARG A 476 -16.62 12.88 6.27
C ARG A 476 -17.45 14.14 6.45
N TYR A 477 -18.21 14.17 7.54
CA TYR A 477 -18.90 15.35 8.04
C TYR A 477 -17.90 16.26 8.76
N VAL A 478 -17.89 17.55 8.42
CA VAL A 478 -17.15 18.55 9.20
C VAL A 478 -18.07 19.00 10.33
N LYS A 479 -17.80 18.56 11.56
CA LYS A 479 -18.40 19.16 12.75
C LYS A 479 -17.70 20.51 12.89
N ARG A 480 -18.46 21.59 12.67
CA ARG A 480 -18.05 22.92 13.09
C ARG A 480 -18.32 23.02 14.58
#